data_AF-A0A7K2WJ42-F1
#
_entry.id   AF-A0A7K2WJ42-F1
#
_cell.length_a   1.000
_cell.length_b   1.000
_cell.length_c   1.000
_cell.angle_alpha   90.00
_cell.angle_beta   90.00
_cell.angle_gamma   90.00
#
_symmetry.space_group_name_H-M   'P 1'
#
loop_
_entity.id
_entity.type
_entity.pdbx_description
1 polymer ?
#
loop_
_entity_poly.entity_id
_entity_poly.type
_entity_poly.pdbx_seq_one_letter_code
_entity_poly.pdbx_strand_id
1 'polypeptide(L)'
;MTTSETSRFVRLRVELVLEIEGPEPLSAAALDRIVTDDTMREDERAHAEATVREDPAEALAYLVEPYDLVRDVPGVELAQASWTSEEIDYDPDAVEWALDEDDEAEGDDGEDGDEDEGGDGPWGVLGDGGTDGAEGGRGARFDHRDGQGPR
;
A
#
# COMPACT_ATOMS: atom_id res chain seq x y z
N MET A 1 -41.00 -0.09 6.56
CA MET A 1 -39.75 0.32 7.23
C MET A 1 -38.71 0.33 6.11
N THR A 2 -38.35 1.42 5.42
CA THR A 2 -37.83 2.75 5.85
C THR A 2 -36.84 2.55 7.00
N THR A 3 -35.53 2.65 6.84
CA THR A 3 -34.68 3.49 5.96
C THR A 3 -33.38 2.70 5.77
N SER A 4 -32.75 2.72 4.59
CA SER A 4 -31.38 2.21 4.47
C SER A 4 -30.52 3.02 5.44
N GLU A 5 -30.05 2.40 6.51
CA GLU A 5 -29.10 3.03 7.42
C GLU A 5 -27.84 3.30 6.60
N THR A 6 -27.65 4.53 6.14
CA THR A 6 -26.43 4.94 5.46
C THR A 6 -25.31 4.84 6.49
N SER A 7 -24.46 3.81 6.37
CA SER A 7 -23.28 3.64 7.20
C SER A 7 -22.48 4.94 7.24
N ARG A 8 -22.10 5.38 8.44
CA ARG A 8 -21.25 6.55 8.66
C ARG A 8 -19.83 6.06 8.87
N PHE A 9 -18.90 6.46 8.00
CA PHE A 9 -17.49 6.11 8.11
C PHE A 9 -16.70 7.33 8.58
N VAL A 10 -15.79 7.12 9.54
CA VAL A 10 -14.90 8.15 10.08
C VAL A 10 -13.47 7.65 9.92
N ARG A 11 -12.59 8.45 9.30
CA ARG A 11 -11.16 8.15 9.19
C ARG A 11 -10.44 8.72 10.41
N LEU A 12 -9.81 7.86 11.20
CA LEU A 12 -8.93 8.24 12.28
C LEU A 12 -7.47 8.23 11.77
N ARG A 13 -6.74 9.34 11.93
CA ARG A 13 -5.28 9.39 11.75
C ARG A 13 -4.64 9.29 13.14
N VAL A 14 -3.62 8.46 13.27
CA VAL A 14 -2.90 8.22 14.53
C VAL A 14 -1.42 8.09 14.25
N GLU A 15 -0.59 8.67 15.12
CA GLU A 15 0.84 8.42 15.21
C GLU A 15 1.13 7.91 16.62
N LEU A 16 1.98 6.89 16.70
CA LEU A 16 2.30 6.18 17.94
C LEU A 16 3.82 6.08 18.02
N VAL A 17 4.42 6.67 19.07
CA VAL A 17 5.80 6.37 19.45
C VAL A 17 5.76 5.57 20.73
N LEU A 18 6.50 4.47 20.72
CA LEU A 18 6.49 3.46 21.75
C LEU A 18 7.94 3.20 22.18
N GLU A 19 8.21 3.33 23.47
CA GLU A 19 9.48 2.87 24.04
C GLU A 19 9.43 1.34 24.16
N ILE A 20 10.46 0.66 23.64
CA ILE A 20 10.62 -0.79 23.77
C ILE A 20 11.74 -1.11 24.75
N GLU A 21 11.56 -2.14 25.58
CA GLU A 21 12.60 -2.58 26.53
C GLU A 21 13.85 -3.12 25.82
N GLY A 22 13.70 -3.54 24.56
CA GLY A 22 14.74 -4.04 23.68
C GLY A 22 14.16 -4.81 22.49
N PRO A 23 14.96 -5.08 21.45
CA PRO A 23 14.50 -5.77 20.25
C PRO A 23 14.24 -7.27 20.48
N GLU A 24 15.02 -7.95 21.33
CA GLU A 24 14.95 -9.41 21.46
C GLU A 24 13.63 -9.92 22.04
N PRO A 25 13.06 -9.35 23.13
CA PRO A 25 11.76 -9.77 23.65
C PRO A 25 10.64 -9.58 22.63
N LEU A 26 10.72 -8.50 21.85
CA LEU A 26 9.74 -8.15 20.83
C LEU A 26 9.78 -9.13 19.65
N SER A 27 10.98 -9.39 19.10
CA SER A 27 11.18 -10.38 18.05
C SER A 27 10.76 -11.79 18.50
N ALA A 28 11.05 -12.18 19.75
CA ALA A 28 10.63 -13.48 20.28
C ALA A 28 9.10 -13.61 20.33
N ALA A 29 8.40 -12.58 20.81
CA ALA A 29 6.94 -12.57 20.85
C ALA A 29 6.33 -12.62 19.43
N ALA A 30 6.91 -11.89 18.47
CA ALA A 30 6.48 -11.92 17.08
C ALA A 30 6.65 -13.31 16.47
N LEU A 31 7.81 -13.95 16.69
CA LEU A 31 8.08 -15.32 16.23
C LEU A 31 7.09 -16.34 16.81
N ASP A 32 6.79 -16.25 18.10
CA ASP A 32 5.80 -17.14 18.74
C ASP A 32 4.43 -16.98 18.08
N ARG A 33 4.00 -15.73 17.82
CA ARG A 33 2.73 -15.45 17.14
C ARG A 33 2.74 -15.99 15.70
N ILE A 34 3.80 -15.74 14.94
CA ILE A 34 3.96 -16.26 13.56
C ILE A 34 3.81 -17.77 13.58
N VAL A 35 4.55 -18.50 14.41
CA VAL A 35 4.52 -19.97 14.49
C VAL A 35 3.11 -20.50 14.77
N THR A 36 2.30 -19.78 15.54
CA THR A 36 0.91 -20.18 15.86
C THR A 36 -0.13 -19.73 14.83
N ASP A 37 0.24 -18.95 13.82
CA ASP A 37 -0.69 -18.50 12.77
C ASP A 37 -0.90 -19.60 11.73
N ASP A 38 -1.97 -20.39 11.90
CA ASP A 38 -2.33 -21.47 10.97
C ASP A 38 -2.85 -20.98 9.62
N THR A 39 -3.13 -19.67 9.47
CA THR A 39 -3.65 -19.09 8.23
C THR A 39 -2.54 -18.67 7.27
N MET A 40 -1.32 -18.53 7.78
CA MET A 40 -0.15 -18.09 7.03
C MET A 40 0.51 -19.24 6.26
N ARG A 41 0.74 -19.01 4.95
CA ARG A 41 1.43 -19.95 4.05
C ARG A 41 2.91 -20.09 4.45
N GLU A 42 3.52 -21.22 4.13
CA GLU A 42 4.90 -21.53 4.56
C GLU A 42 5.96 -20.56 4.00
N ASP A 43 5.83 -20.16 2.73
CA ASP A 43 6.73 -19.19 2.09
C ASP A 43 6.62 -17.80 2.72
N GLU A 44 5.40 -17.40 3.07
CA GLU A 44 5.10 -16.14 3.74
C GLU A 44 5.61 -16.14 5.18
N ARG A 45 5.43 -17.26 5.88
CA ARG A 45 5.96 -17.49 7.24
C ARG A 45 7.48 -17.33 7.28
N ALA A 46 8.20 -18.02 6.39
CA ALA A 46 9.65 -17.94 6.37
C ALA A 46 10.14 -16.51 6.12
N HIS A 47 9.43 -15.74 5.29
CA HIS A 47 9.72 -14.33 5.07
C HIS A 47 9.42 -13.48 6.30
N ALA A 48 8.22 -13.58 6.87
CA ALA A 48 7.84 -12.85 8.08
C ALA A 48 8.79 -13.14 9.25
N GLU A 49 9.15 -14.40 9.46
CA GLU A 49 10.10 -14.77 10.52
C GLU A 49 11.50 -14.20 10.29
N ALA A 50 11.94 -14.02 9.04
CA ALA A 50 13.21 -13.37 8.75
C ALA A 50 13.12 -11.87 9.07
N THR A 51 12.05 -11.21 8.60
CA THR A 51 11.83 -9.77 8.80
C THR A 51 11.78 -9.40 10.29
N VAL A 52 10.97 -10.09 11.11
CA VAL A 52 10.83 -9.75 12.54
C VAL A 52 12.08 -10.07 13.37
N ARG A 53 13.02 -10.87 12.84
CA ARG A 53 14.33 -11.12 13.48
C ARG A 53 15.34 -10.02 13.17
N GLU A 54 15.21 -9.37 12.02
CA GLU A 54 16.14 -8.37 11.53
C GLU A 54 15.73 -6.96 11.97
N ASP A 55 14.42 -6.70 12.09
CA ASP A 55 13.88 -5.36 12.35
C ASP A 55 12.86 -5.37 13.51
N PRO A 56 13.15 -4.66 14.63
CA PRO A 56 12.20 -4.54 15.74
C PRO A 56 10.95 -3.74 15.41
N ALA A 57 11.01 -2.79 14.47
CA ALA A 57 9.83 -2.07 14.01
C ALA A 57 8.85 -3.03 13.31
N GLU A 58 9.36 -3.90 12.44
CA GLU A 58 8.56 -4.93 11.78
C GLU A 58 7.99 -5.96 12.78
N ALA A 59 8.78 -6.33 13.80
CA ALA A 59 8.28 -7.17 14.89
C ALA A 59 7.11 -6.48 15.64
N LEU A 60 7.20 -5.17 15.87
CA LEU A 60 6.12 -4.38 16.47
C LEU A 60 4.88 -4.38 15.57
N ALA A 61 5.03 -4.06 14.27
CA ALA A 61 3.93 -4.03 13.33
C ALA A 61 3.21 -5.38 13.21
N TYR A 62 3.93 -6.50 13.33
CA TYR A 62 3.33 -7.83 13.35
C TYR A 62 2.51 -8.12 14.62
N LEU A 63 2.88 -7.50 15.75
CA LEU A 63 2.25 -7.76 17.05
C LEU A 63 1.05 -6.86 17.34
N VAL A 64 1.03 -5.65 16.80
CA VAL A 64 -0.10 -4.73 16.99
C VAL A 64 -1.29 -5.24 16.18
N GLU A 65 -2.46 -5.32 16.82
CA GLU A 65 -3.72 -5.66 16.14
C GLU A 65 -4.62 -4.43 16.14
N PRO A 66 -4.95 -3.83 14.97
CA PRO A 66 -5.65 -2.55 14.94
C PRO A 66 -7.07 -2.67 15.52
N TYR A 67 -7.67 -3.85 15.35
CA TYR A 67 -8.95 -4.17 15.97
C TYR A 67 -8.88 -4.05 17.49
N ASP A 68 -7.83 -4.59 18.12
CA ASP A 68 -7.66 -4.56 19.57
C ASP A 68 -7.46 -3.13 20.12
N LEU A 69 -6.98 -2.19 19.30
CA LEU A 69 -6.85 -0.77 19.69
C LEU A 69 -8.20 -0.05 19.81
N VAL A 70 -9.20 -0.44 19.01
CA VAL A 70 -10.49 0.26 18.94
C VAL A 70 -11.68 -0.56 19.46
N ARG A 71 -11.49 -1.85 19.74
CA ARG A 71 -12.59 -2.79 20.08
C ARG A 71 -13.46 -2.36 21.26
N ASP A 72 -12.91 -1.58 22.20
CA ASP A 72 -13.61 -1.18 23.42
C ASP A 72 -14.32 0.18 23.27
N VAL A 73 -14.24 0.82 22.09
CA VAL A 73 -14.94 2.09 21.81
C VAL A 73 -16.40 1.82 21.45
N PRO A 74 -17.39 2.34 22.21
CA PRO A 74 -18.79 2.03 21.98
C PRO A 74 -19.29 2.45 20.59
N GLY A 75 -19.87 1.50 19.86
CA GLY A 75 -20.47 1.75 18.54
C GLY A 75 -19.45 1.86 17.40
N VAL A 76 -18.20 1.45 17.62
CA VAL A 76 -17.15 1.42 16.59
C VAL A 76 -16.92 -0.01 16.13
N GLU A 77 -16.98 -0.21 14.81
CA GLU A 77 -16.58 -1.44 14.14
C GLU A 77 -15.47 -1.09 13.14
N LEU A 78 -14.33 -1.76 13.21
CA LEU A 78 -13.19 -1.48 12.33
C LEU A 78 -13.48 -1.98 10.91
N ALA A 79 -13.54 -1.07 9.94
CA ALA A 79 -13.75 -1.41 8.53
C ALA A 79 -12.45 -1.67 7.77
N GLN A 80 -11.40 -0.90 8.07
CA GLN A 80 -10.09 -0.97 7.43
C GLN A 80 -9.04 -0.37 8.38
N ALA A 81 -7.84 -0.94 8.38
CA ALA A 81 -6.66 -0.36 8.99
C ALA A 81 -5.46 -0.53 8.05
N SER A 82 -4.55 0.42 8.09
CA SER A 82 -3.25 0.37 7.42
C SER A 82 -2.29 1.20 8.26
N TRP A 83 -1.08 0.69 8.47
CA TRP A 83 0.00 1.41 9.14
C TRP A 83 1.34 0.96 8.61
N THR A 84 2.37 1.67 9.01
CA THR A 84 3.78 1.30 8.90
C THR A 84 4.43 1.54 10.25
N SER A 85 5.58 0.93 10.48
CA SER A 85 6.38 1.08 11.69
C SER A 85 7.82 1.39 11.30
N GLU A 86 8.48 2.24 12.06
CA GLU A 86 9.90 2.54 11.89
C GLU A 86 10.54 2.81 13.25
N GLU A 87 11.85 2.60 13.34
CA GLU A 87 12.64 3.04 14.48
C GLU A 87 13.00 4.51 14.30
N ILE A 88 12.81 5.32 15.35
CA ILE A 88 13.13 6.74 15.36
C ILE A 88 14.00 7.11 16.56
N ASP A 89 14.83 8.14 16.41
CA ASP A 89 15.54 8.79 17.51
C ASP A 89 14.59 9.73 18.27
N TYR A 90 13.73 9.16 19.12
CA TYR A 90 12.72 9.94 19.86
C TYR A 90 13.35 10.82 20.97
N ASP A 91 13.11 12.13 20.90
CA ASP A 91 13.42 13.10 21.96
C ASP A 91 12.11 13.58 22.65
N PRO A 92 11.87 13.21 23.93
CA PRO A 92 10.67 13.61 24.67
C PRO A 92 10.63 15.10 25.03
N ASP A 93 11.76 15.80 24.97
CA ASP A 93 11.85 17.25 25.22
C ASP A 93 11.68 18.07 23.92
N ALA A 94 11.56 17.42 22.76
CA ALA A 94 11.28 18.08 21.49
C ALA A 94 9.89 18.71 21.48
N VAL A 95 9.81 19.95 21.01
CA VAL A 95 8.60 20.79 21.09
C VAL A 95 7.56 20.43 20.02
N GLU A 96 7.97 19.78 18.92
CA GLU A 96 7.10 19.53 17.77
C GLU A 96 6.84 18.05 17.55
N TRP A 97 5.56 17.70 17.69
CA TRP A 97 4.94 16.43 17.32
C TRP A 97 3.78 16.75 16.39
N ALA A 98 4.08 17.38 15.26
CA ALA A 98 3.08 17.95 14.40
C ALA A 98 2.53 16.90 13.42
N LEU A 99 1.36 16.34 13.77
CA LEU A 99 0.58 15.43 12.91
C LEU A 99 0.05 16.09 11.60
N ASP A 100 0.34 17.38 11.37
CA ASP A 100 -0.53 18.27 10.58
C ASP A 100 0.17 19.44 9.84
N GLU A 101 1.49 19.46 9.65
CA GLU A 101 2.10 20.60 8.92
C GLU A 101 1.85 20.60 7.40
N ASP A 102 1.23 19.56 6.84
CA ASP A 102 1.12 19.37 5.38
C ASP A 102 -0.26 18.84 4.91
N ASP A 103 -1.31 18.99 5.73
CA ASP A 103 -2.71 18.74 5.30
C ASP A 103 -3.40 20.05 4.84
N GLU A 104 -2.63 20.98 4.26
CA GLU A 104 -3.16 21.99 3.34
C GLU A 104 -3.68 21.24 2.10
N ALA A 105 -4.91 20.74 2.21
CA ALA A 105 -5.72 20.47 1.04
C ALA A 105 -5.85 21.80 0.28
N GLU A 106 -4.96 22.03 -0.68
CA GLU A 106 -5.14 22.95 -1.80
C GLU A 106 -6.48 22.57 -2.46
N GLY A 107 -7.56 23.14 -1.93
CA GLY A 107 -8.81 23.21 -2.63
C GLY A 107 -8.51 24.01 -3.89
N ASP A 108 -8.56 23.37 -5.04
CA ASP A 108 -8.58 24.02 -6.34
C ASP A 108 -9.83 24.91 -6.41
N ASP A 109 -9.75 26.13 -5.86
CA ASP A 109 -10.70 27.20 -6.11
C ASP A 109 -10.42 27.83 -7.48
N GLY A 110 -10.83 27.11 -8.53
CA GLY A 110 -10.87 27.59 -9.91
C GLY A 110 -12.29 27.81 -10.41
N GLU A 111 -13.07 28.67 -9.76
CA GLU A 111 -14.36 29.15 -10.28
C GLU A 111 -14.13 30.30 -11.30
N ASP A 112 -14.74 30.13 -12.47
CA ASP A 112 -15.21 31.13 -13.46
C ASP A 112 -14.27 31.81 -14.48
N GLY A 113 -14.65 31.64 -15.75
CA GLY A 113 -14.16 32.38 -16.92
C GLY A 113 -14.97 32.07 -18.18
N ASP A 114 -16.27 32.39 -18.16
CA ASP A 114 -17.19 32.34 -19.30
C ASP A 114 -17.02 33.62 -20.15
N GLU A 115 -16.37 33.56 -21.34
CA GLU A 115 -16.49 34.58 -22.41
C GLU A 115 -16.25 33.95 -23.82
N ASP A 116 -17.33 33.48 -24.42
CA ASP A 116 -17.88 33.81 -25.76
C ASP A 116 -16.98 34.07 -27.02
N GLU A 117 -17.42 33.40 -28.10
CA GLU A 117 -17.42 33.81 -29.53
C GLU A 117 -16.14 33.82 -30.44
N GLY A 118 -16.15 32.91 -31.43
CA GLY A 118 -16.08 33.29 -32.86
C GLY A 118 -14.80 33.02 -33.65
N GLY A 119 -14.84 32.09 -34.62
CA GLY A 119 -13.78 31.98 -35.64
C GLY A 119 -13.87 30.78 -36.60
N ASP A 120 -14.71 30.90 -37.64
CA ASP A 120 -14.85 29.99 -38.78
C ASP A 120 -13.56 29.74 -39.61
N GLY A 121 -13.08 28.47 -39.60
CA GLY A 121 -12.42 27.72 -40.70
C GLY A 121 -11.13 28.27 -41.37
N PRO A 122 -10.67 27.69 -42.50
CA PRO A 122 -10.75 26.30 -43.00
C PRO A 122 -9.35 25.74 -43.41
N TRP A 123 -9.17 24.41 -43.38
CA TRP A 123 -8.17 23.64 -44.15
C TRP A 123 -6.84 24.33 -44.61
N GLY A 124 -5.76 24.11 -43.84
CA GLY A 124 -4.37 24.45 -44.19
C GLY A 124 -3.44 23.23 -44.31
N VAL A 125 -3.61 22.52 -45.42
CA VAL A 125 -2.70 21.66 -46.23
C VAL A 125 -1.15 21.63 -45.94
N LEU A 126 -0.58 20.39 -46.05
CA LEU A 126 0.84 19.90 -46.22
C LEU A 126 1.67 19.66 -44.95
N GLY A 127 2.46 18.59 -44.79
CA GLY A 127 2.88 17.46 -45.64
C GLY A 127 4.25 16.91 -45.18
N ASP A 128 4.61 15.73 -45.69
CA ASP A 128 5.90 14.98 -45.58
C ASP A 128 6.02 14.00 -44.40
N GLY A 129 6.45 12.75 -44.53
CA GLY A 129 7.05 11.95 -45.61
C GLY A 129 7.20 10.51 -45.08
N GLY A 130 7.10 9.51 -45.95
CA GLY A 130 6.84 8.11 -45.58
C GLY A 130 8.02 7.28 -45.06
N THR A 131 7.71 6.05 -44.63
CA THR A 131 8.59 4.88 -44.81
C THR A 131 7.75 3.62 -45.03
N ASP A 132 8.29 2.79 -45.91
CA ASP A 132 7.76 1.57 -46.50
C ASP A 132 8.11 0.34 -45.64
N GLY A 133 7.18 -0.62 -45.58
CA GLY A 133 7.41 -2.07 -45.68
C GLY A 133 8.36 -2.79 -44.72
N ALA A 134 7.80 -3.61 -43.82
CA ALA A 134 8.32 -4.96 -43.55
C ALA A 134 7.24 -5.85 -42.90
N GLU A 135 6.82 -6.86 -43.64
CA GLU A 135 5.80 -7.85 -43.26
C GLU A 135 6.31 -8.84 -42.20
N GLY A 136 5.50 -9.05 -41.15
CA GLY A 136 5.74 -10.03 -40.09
C GLY A 136 5.29 -11.43 -40.48
N GLY A 137 6.26 -12.33 -40.68
CA GLY A 137 6.05 -13.76 -40.85
C GLY A 137 5.77 -14.47 -39.52
N ARG A 138 4.70 -15.26 -39.50
CA ARG A 138 4.20 -16.09 -38.40
C ARG A 138 4.84 -17.49 -38.48
N GLY A 139 5.10 -18.15 -37.36
CA GLY A 139 5.36 -19.60 -37.37
C GLY A 139 5.95 -20.18 -36.08
N ALA A 140 5.08 -20.75 -35.25
CA ALA A 140 5.41 -21.50 -34.05
C ALA A 140 6.03 -22.89 -34.35
N ARG A 141 6.81 -23.43 -33.39
CA ARG A 141 6.60 -24.72 -32.69
C ARG A 141 7.87 -25.18 -31.96
N PHE A 142 7.76 -25.30 -30.64
CA PHE A 142 8.65 -26.12 -29.81
C PHE A 142 8.13 -27.57 -29.87
N ASP A 143 9.01 -28.53 -30.15
CA ASP A 143 8.72 -29.96 -30.01
C ASP A 143 9.73 -30.58 -29.04
N HIS A 144 9.19 -31.31 -28.07
CA HIS A 144 9.88 -32.09 -27.06
C HIS A 144 9.67 -33.56 -27.40
N ARG A 145 10.75 -34.32 -27.64
CA ARG A 145 10.72 -35.78 -27.47
C ARG A 145 12.10 -36.41 -27.28
N ASP A 146 12.12 -37.28 -26.28
CA ASP A 146 13.13 -38.23 -25.83
C ASP A 146 13.70 -39.20 -26.90
N GLY A 147 14.93 -39.64 -26.63
CA GLY A 147 15.30 -41.06 -26.62
C GLY A 147 15.77 -41.73 -27.92
N GLN A 148 17.07 -42.08 -27.97
CA GLN A 148 17.53 -43.39 -28.45
C GLN A 148 19.07 -43.57 -28.29
N GLY A 149 19.50 -44.66 -27.61
CA GLY A 149 20.75 -45.36 -27.96
C GLY A 149 20.53 -46.23 -29.22
N PRO A 150 21.33 -47.29 -29.51
CA PRO A 150 22.53 -47.81 -28.86
C PRO A 150 23.74 -47.98 -29.84
N ARG A 151 24.92 -48.34 -29.32
CA ARG A 151 25.73 -49.54 -29.64
C ARG A 151 27.03 -49.52 -28.86
#